data_AF-A0A853EPT1-F1
#
_entry.id   AF-A0A853EPT1-F1
#
_cell.length_a   1.000
_cell.length_b   1.000
_cell.length_c   1.000
_cell.angle_alpha   90.00
_cell.angle_beta   90.00
_cell.angle_gamma   90.00
#
_symmetry.space_group_name_H-M   'P 1'
#
loop_
_entity.id
_entity.type
_entity.pdbx_description
1 polymer ?
#
loop_
_entity_poly.entity_id
_entity_poly.type
_entity_poly.pdbx_seq_one_letter_code
_entity_poly.pdbx_strand_id
1 'polypeptide(L)'
;MTLADALAGEEDRASGRDKGSVDVTPDGATINNVVVTSPISDDWTAVFALFNLDATKFEVVDETVRMSTWQQSKRTDDGSRDGVQLYAYSARFRRVDKEMIPAASIERWRRALQRTAPTAARKVSVGGTYLMLVADPQLGKKGTEEAVANWRRGVLGHLVEIRRLIASGVKVSGVHVAWQGDETEGVANNYGNQAHTIELNQSAQIELDFDLRVWTIKEVATLGLPISASSVISNHGEWTRNGSKEPVTSQGDNTSTHVARQVAKLFAELEPHGGPKVAWTIGGGDPAVVVRLSGVECYFSHGYIEKGRGTSSETRTRAAIERQILGRTDTLGMTPLWFFAHYHHAYSNEFEGRTVFGCPALEAERSSEYMLNQYGVWSPPGMLGLLIGGKAGRRWSHASVF
;
A
#
# COMPACT_ATOMS: atom_id res chain seq x y z
N MET A 1 -8.75 -66.43 2.79
CA MET A 1 -7.54 -65.68 3.14
C MET A 1 -8.01 -64.26 3.43
N THR A 2 -8.02 -63.88 4.70
CA THR A 2 -8.69 -62.66 5.17
C THR A 2 -7.72 -61.48 5.15
N LEU A 3 -8.24 -60.25 5.18
CA LEU A 3 -7.44 -59.01 5.25
C LEU A 3 -6.50 -58.97 6.48
N ALA A 4 -6.77 -59.80 7.50
CA ALA A 4 -5.93 -59.98 8.67
C ALA A 4 -4.66 -60.82 8.38
N ASP A 5 -4.72 -61.74 7.42
CA ASP A 5 -3.58 -62.59 7.04
C ASP A 5 -2.57 -61.84 6.15
N ALA A 6 -3.01 -60.75 5.49
CA ALA A 6 -2.15 -59.87 4.69
C ALA A 6 -1.40 -58.81 5.52
N LEU A 7 -1.75 -58.65 6.81
CA LEU A 7 -1.12 -57.68 7.72
C LEU A 7 -0.12 -58.31 8.69
N ALA A 8 0.03 -59.64 8.68
CA ALA A 8 0.91 -60.37 9.61
C ALA A 8 2.32 -60.64 9.05
N GLY A 9 2.68 -60.05 7.92
CA GLY A 9 3.91 -60.36 7.18
C GLY A 9 4.77 -59.15 6.86
N GLU A 10 5.12 -58.33 7.86
CA GLU A 10 6.28 -57.41 7.82
C GLU A 10 6.54 -56.78 9.21
N GLU A 11 6.64 -57.61 10.26
CA GLU A 11 7.29 -57.20 11.52
C GLU A 11 8.81 -57.34 11.37
N ASP A 12 9.46 -56.39 10.70
CA ASP A 12 10.86 -56.03 11.01
C ASP A 12 11.26 -54.63 10.48
N ARG A 13 10.59 -53.58 11.00
CA ARG A 13 11.16 -52.22 10.99
C ARG A 13 11.18 -51.71 12.41
N ALA A 14 12.39 -51.73 12.97
CA ALA A 14 12.83 -51.09 14.20
C ALA A 14 11.86 -50.02 14.75
N SER A 15 11.35 -50.32 15.94
CA SER A 15 10.41 -49.55 16.75
C SER A 15 10.64 -48.03 16.75
N GLY A 16 9.86 -47.30 15.97
CA GLY A 16 9.68 -45.85 16.05
C GLY A 16 8.69 -45.45 17.15
N ARG A 17 8.90 -45.90 18.40
CA ARG A 17 8.09 -45.45 19.53
C ARG A 17 8.51 -44.04 19.92
N ASP A 18 7.55 -43.12 19.82
CA ASP A 18 7.48 -41.76 20.36
C ASP A 18 8.62 -40.80 20.00
N LYS A 19 8.48 -40.12 18.85
CA LYS A 19 9.38 -39.03 18.41
C LYS A 19 8.73 -37.63 18.40
N GLY A 20 7.56 -37.46 19.03
CA GLY A 20 6.87 -36.17 19.18
C GLY A 20 5.43 -36.16 18.66
N SER A 21 4.70 -35.07 18.89
CA SER A 21 3.35 -34.83 18.38
C SER A 21 3.27 -33.53 17.59
N VAL A 22 2.34 -33.45 16.63
CA VAL A 22 2.03 -32.24 15.87
C VAL A 22 0.52 -32.03 15.81
N ASP A 23 0.09 -30.81 16.12
CA ASP A 23 -1.28 -30.34 15.94
C ASP A 23 -1.31 -29.29 14.82
N VAL A 24 -1.89 -29.63 13.67
CA VAL A 24 -1.99 -28.73 12.51
C VAL A 24 -3.38 -28.10 12.46
N THR A 25 -3.43 -26.78 12.36
CA THR A 25 -4.65 -25.97 12.15
C THR A 25 -4.56 -25.22 10.82
N PRO A 26 -5.66 -24.58 10.35
CA PRO A 26 -5.60 -23.69 9.19
C PRO A 26 -4.58 -22.55 9.35
N ASP A 27 -4.40 -22.06 10.58
CA ASP A 27 -3.54 -20.91 10.88
C ASP A 27 -2.07 -21.30 11.13
N GLY A 28 -1.77 -22.59 11.32
CA GLY A 28 -0.41 -23.00 11.70
C GLY A 28 -0.26 -24.43 12.18
N ALA A 29 0.83 -24.68 12.91
CA ALA A 29 1.11 -25.97 13.54
C ALA A 29 1.75 -25.78 14.92
N THR A 30 1.41 -26.64 15.88
CA THR A 30 2.14 -26.75 17.16
C THR A 30 2.83 -28.10 17.20
N ILE A 31 4.15 -28.11 17.38
CA ILE A 31 4.94 -29.35 17.47
C ILE A 31 5.46 -29.49 18.91
N ASN A 32 5.30 -30.67 19.50
CA ASN A 32 5.68 -30.95 20.89
C ASN A 32 6.51 -32.24 21.00
N ASN A 33 7.43 -32.27 21.97
CA ASN A 33 8.15 -33.47 22.42
C ASN A 33 8.95 -34.18 21.33
N VAL A 34 9.53 -33.42 20.39
CA VAL A 34 10.38 -34.00 19.33
C VAL A 34 11.74 -34.38 19.88
N VAL A 35 12.10 -35.65 19.71
CA VAL A 35 13.39 -36.20 20.12
C VAL A 35 14.31 -36.30 18.92
N VAL A 36 15.36 -35.48 18.91
CA VAL A 36 16.43 -35.49 17.90
C VAL A 36 17.77 -35.88 18.52
N THR A 37 18.63 -36.52 17.73
CA THR A 37 19.97 -36.97 18.15
C THR A 37 21.05 -35.90 18.00
N SER A 38 20.70 -34.71 17.51
CA SER A 38 21.57 -33.55 17.34
C SER A 38 20.80 -32.26 17.62
N PRO A 39 21.47 -31.20 18.13
CA PRO A 39 20.81 -29.92 18.40
C PRO A 39 20.24 -29.30 17.12
N ILE A 40 19.01 -28.77 17.22
CA ILE A 40 18.45 -27.86 16.22
C ILE A 40 18.88 -26.44 16.61
N SER A 41 19.68 -25.79 15.76
CA SER A 41 20.02 -24.38 15.91
C SER A 41 18.92 -23.51 15.30
N ASP A 42 18.88 -23.44 13.97
CA ASP A 42 18.02 -22.51 13.20
C ASP A 42 17.27 -23.20 12.05
N ASP A 43 17.63 -24.45 11.72
CA ASP A 43 17.02 -25.23 10.64
C ASP A 43 16.02 -26.27 11.17
N TRP A 44 14.73 -25.96 11.02
CA TRP A 44 13.62 -26.82 11.44
C TRP A 44 13.20 -27.84 10.36
N THR A 45 13.88 -27.88 9.20
CA THR A 45 13.53 -28.76 8.07
C THR A 45 13.44 -30.23 8.50
N ALA A 46 14.40 -30.68 9.31
CA ALA A 46 14.40 -32.04 9.84
C ALA A 46 13.19 -32.35 10.72
N VAL A 47 12.67 -31.36 11.46
CA VAL A 47 11.48 -31.51 12.31
C VAL A 47 10.21 -31.62 11.48
N PHE A 48 10.03 -30.76 10.48
CA PHE A 48 8.89 -30.85 9.57
C PHE A 48 8.89 -32.16 8.76
N ALA A 49 10.08 -32.62 8.34
CA ALA A 49 10.23 -33.89 7.64
C ALA A 49 9.76 -35.10 8.48
N LEU A 50 9.96 -35.09 9.82
CA LEU A 50 9.46 -36.15 10.72
C LEU A 50 7.93 -36.29 10.69
N PHE A 51 7.21 -35.21 10.35
CA PHE A 51 5.75 -35.17 10.26
C PHE A 51 5.22 -35.12 8.82
N ASN A 52 6.08 -35.35 7.83
CA ASN A 52 5.74 -35.28 6.40
C ASN A 52 5.14 -33.90 5.99
N LEU A 53 5.66 -32.82 6.58
CA LEU A 53 5.29 -31.44 6.28
C LEU A 53 6.39 -30.75 5.47
N ASP A 54 5.97 -29.83 4.59
CA ASP A 54 6.89 -29.01 3.78
C ASP A 54 7.33 -27.77 4.55
N ALA A 55 8.59 -27.75 5.01
CA ALA A 55 9.15 -26.67 5.81
C ALA A 55 9.07 -25.30 5.14
N THR A 56 9.01 -25.21 3.80
CA THR A 56 8.92 -23.90 3.11
C THR A 56 7.56 -23.23 3.26
N LYS A 57 6.55 -23.95 3.76
CA LYS A 57 5.19 -23.44 3.98
C LYS A 57 4.93 -22.96 5.39
N PHE A 58 5.94 -22.98 6.26
CA PHE A 58 5.79 -22.65 7.65
C PHE A 58 6.94 -21.76 8.13
N GLU A 59 6.65 -20.78 8.97
CA GLU A 59 7.66 -20.02 9.70
C GLU A 59 7.36 -20.04 11.20
N VAL A 60 8.42 -19.96 12.01
CA VAL A 60 8.31 -19.93 13.48
C VAL A 60 7.60 -18.64 13.88
N VAL A 61 6.62 -18.76 14.78
CA VAL A 61 6.02 -17.60 15.43
C VAL A 61 7.00 -17.13 16.50
N ASP A 62 7.49 -15.89 16.36
CA ASP A 62 8.51 -15.31 17.23
C ASP A 62 8.19 -15.52 18.73
N GLU A 63 9.23 -15.76 19.53
CA GLU A 63 9.20 -16.01 20.99
C GLU A 63 8.52 -17.31 21.46
N THR A 64 8.12 -18.22 20.56
CA THR A 64 7.43 -19.47 20.96
C THR A 64 8.34 -20.69 21.11
N VAL A 65 9.63 -20.58 20.76
CA VAL A 65 10.58 -21.71 20.84
C VAL A 65 10.97 -21.96 22.29
N ARG A 66 10.65 -23.15 22.80
CA ARG A 66 11.12 -23.67 24.08
C ARG A 66 11.99 -24.89 23.84
N MET A 67 13.16 -24.88 24.48
CA MET A 67 14.13 -25.97 24.40
C MET A 67 14.43 -26.50 25.81
N SER A 68 14.48 -27.82 25.96
CA SER A 68 14.98 -28.46 27.17
C SER A 68 15.90 -29.64 26.81
N THR A 69 16.82 -29.97 27.72
CA THR A 69 17.74 -31.09 27.52
C THR A 69 17.98 -31.83 28.84
N TRP A 70 18.13 -33.15 28.78
CA TRP A 70 18.41 -33.98 29.95
C TRP A 70 19.23 -35.21 29.56
N GLN A 71 19.92 -35.82 30.53
CA GLN A 71 20.70 -37.04 30.32
C GLN A 71 19.89 -38.26 30.75
N GLN A 72 19.94 -39.31 29.93
CA GLN A 72 19.35 -40.60 30.24
C GLN A 72 20.38 -41.71 30.04
N SER A 73 20.43 -42.65 30.98
CA SER A 73 21.27 -43.84 30.84
C SER A 73 20.66 -44.78 29.79
N LYS A 74 21.42 -45.05 28.72
CA LYS A 74 21.10 -46.04 27.69
C LYS A 74 21.96 -47.28 27.92
N ARG A 75 21.36 -48.46 27.77
CA ARG A 75 22.10 -49.72 27.76
C ARG A 75 22.72 -49.91 26.38
N THR A 76 24.02 -50.17 26.33
CA THR A 76 24.76 -50.51 25.11
C THR A 76 24.58 -51.99 24.78
N ASP A 77 24.90 -52.38 23.55
CA ASP A 77 24.69 -53.74 23.05
C ASP A 77 25.54 -54.79 23.81
N ASP A 78 26.62 -54.36 24.46
CA ASP A 78 27.48 -55.18 25.33
C ASP A 78 26.99 -55.28 26.79
N GLY A 79 25.86 -54.65 27.11
CA GLY A 79 25.25 -54.68 28.43
C GLY A 79 25.79 -53.64 29.42
N SER A 80 26.76 -52.81 29.03
CA SER A 80 27.18 -51.64 29.81
C SER A 80 26.16 -50.48 29.70
N ARG A 81 26.36 -49.40 30.45
CA ARG A 81 25.46 -48.23 30.48
C ARG A 81 26.23 -47.00 30.09
N ASP A 82 25.72 -46.28 29.10
CA ASP A 82 26.27 -45.01 28.63
C ASP A 82 25.25 -43.88 28.81
N GLY A 83 25.73 -42.65 28.93
CA GLY A 83 24.89 -41.46 29.06
C GLY A 83 24.51 -40.91 27.69
N VAL A 84 23.23 -40.82 27.38
CA VAL A 84 22.73 -40.19 26.16
C VAL A 84 22.06 -38.87 26.52
N GLN A 85 22.48 -37.79 25.84
CA GLN A 85 21.85 -36.48 25.94
C GLN A 85 20.61 -36.45 25.04
N LEU A 86 19.46 -36.10 25.61
CA LEU A 86 18.20 -35.94 24.90
C LEU A 86 17.81 -34.46 24.83
N TYR A 87 17.11 -34.08 23.79
CA TYR A 87 16.62 -32.73 23.55
C TYR A 87 15.11 -32.78 23.32
N ALA A 88 14.37 -31.81 23.87
CA ALA A 88 12.97 -31.56 23.53
C ALA A 88 12.78 -30.13 23.06
N TYR A 89 11.99 -29.99 22.02
CA TYR A 89 11.63 -28.72 21.39
C TYR A 89 10.11 -28.56 21.38
N SER A 90 9.62 -27.37 21.69
CA SER A 90 8.25 -26.94 21.47
C SER A 90 8.27 -25.59 20.75
N ALA A 91 7.53 -25.46 19.66
CA ALA A 91 7.43 -24.24 18.89
C ALA A 91 6.05 -24.14 18.24
N ARG A 92 5.57 -22.91 18.05
CA ARG A 92 4.41 -22.63 17.21
C ARG A 92 4.89 -22.15 15.85
N PHE A 93 4.27 -22.69 14.82
CA PHE A 93 4.52 -22.33 13.44
C PHE A 93 3.25 -21.74 12.85
N ARG A 94 3.37 -20.77 11.96
CA ARG A 94 2.26 -20.30 11.14
C ARG A 94 2.49 -20.68 9.68
N ARG A 95 1.42 -20.86 8.92
CA ARG A 95 1.53 -21.07 7.48
C ARG A 95 1.97 -19.79 6.78
N VAL A 96 2.84 -19.93 5.79
CA VAL A 96 3.31 -18.84 4.93
C VAL A 96 2.79 -19.10 3.52
N ASP A 97 1.69 -18.45 3.17
CA ASP A 97 1.21 -18.35 1.79
C ASP A 97 1.66 -17.01 1.20
N LYS A 98 2.96 -16.88 0.89
CA LYS A 98 3.51 -15.69 0.20
C LYS A 98 3.52 -15.95 -1.31
N GLU A 99 2.37 -15.78 -1.96
CA GLU A 99 2.31 -15.75 -3.43
C GLU A 99 2.77 -14.37 -3.92
N MET A 100 4.07 -14.22 -4.14
CA MET A 100 4.62 -13.02 -4.78
C MET A 100 4.20 -12.98 -6.25
N ILE A 101 3.85 -11.79 -6.76
CA ILE A 101 3.57 -11.63 -8.18
C ILE A 101 4.84 -11.98 -8.99
N PRO A 102 4.75 -12.85 -10.02
CA PRO A 102 5.91 -13.20 -10.83
C PRO A 102 6.52 -11.98 -11.53
N ALA A 103 7.86 -11.91 -11.59
CA ALA A 103 8.59 -10.80 -12.23
C ALA A 103 8.15 -10.54 -13.68
N ALA A 104 7.78 -11.59 -14.43
CA ALA A 104 7.28 -11.46 -15.80
C ALA A 104 5.97 -10.65 -15.90
N SER A 105 5.10 -10.72 -14.89
CA SER A 105 3.87 -9.91 -14.83
C SER A 105 4.18 -8.44 -14.59
N ILE A 106 5.10 -8.14 -13.67
CA ILE A 106 5.58 -6.78 -13.41
C ILE A 106 6.13 -6.17 -14.71
N GLU A 107 7.05 -6.89 -15.37
CA GLU A 107 7.66 -6.48 -16.64
C GLU A 107 6.63 -6.22 -17.75
N ARG A 108 5.56 -7.02 -17.82
CA ARG A 108 4.47 -6.82 -18.76
C ARG A 108 3.72 -5.51 -18.48
N TRP A 109 3.41 -5.22 -17.23
CA TRP A 109 2.75 -3.96 -16.84
C TRP A 109 3.63 -2.75 -17.16
N ARG A 110 4.91 -2.80 -16.78
CA ARG A 110 5.91 -1.73 -17.06
C ARG A 110 5.97 -1.41 -18.55
N ARG A 111 6.12 -2.44 -19.40
CA ARG A 111 6.13 -2.26 -20.86
C ARG A 111 4.84 -1.65 -21.40
N ALA A 112 3.68 -2.01 -20.85
CA ALA A 112 2.40 -1.44 -21.28
C ALA A 112 2.31 0.06 -20.95
N LEU A 113 2.79 0.48 -19.77
CA LEU A 113 2.77 1.87 -19.31
C LEU A 113 3.74 2.78 -20.09
N GLN A 114 4.82 2.22 -20.64
CA GLN A 114 5.84 2.99 -21.36
C GLN A 114 5.47 3.37 -22.80
N ARG A 115 4.42 2.77 -23.40
CA ARG A 115 4.10 2.88 -24.84
C ARG A 115 3.48 4.22 -25.29
N THR A 116 3.22 5.16 -24.39
CA THR A 116 2.57 6.44 -24.75
C THR A 116 3.58 7.43 -25.34
N ALA A 117 3.25 7.98 -26.51
CA ALA A 117 4.06 8.97 -27.22
C ALA A 117 3.92 10.37 -26.61
N PRO A 118 5.01 11.16 -26.53
CA PRO A 118 4.93 12.54 -26.04
C PRO A 118 4.12 13.42 -27.00
N THR A 119 3.29 14.29 -26.44
CA THR A 119 2.51 15.27 -27.20
C THR A 119 2.86 16.68 -26.72
N ALA A 120 2.99 17.63 -27.66
CA ALA A 120 3.37 19.01 -27.34
C ALA A 120 2.23 19.78 -26.65
N ALA A 121 2.57 20.57 -25.63
CA ALA A 121 1.61 21.40 -24.90
C ALA A 121 1.16 22.63 -25.71
N ARG A 122 -0.13 22.99 -25.65
CA ARG A 122 -0.70 24.24 -26.18
C ARG A 122 -0.78 25.33 -25.10
N LYS A 123 -0.89 26.59 -25.55
CA LYS A 123 -0.93 27.79 -24.69
C LYS A 123 -2.20 27.88 -23.84
N VAL A 124 -2.03 28.43 -22.63
CA VAL A 124 -3.04 28.65 -21.57
C VAL A 124 -4.20 29.54 -22.07
N SER A 125 -5.44 29.16 -21.77
CA SER A 125 -6.65 30.00 -21.93
C SER A 125 -7.21 30.41 -20.57
N VAL A 126 -8.02 31.47 -20.50
CA VAL A 126 -8.68 31.90 -19.25
C VAL A 126 -9.87 30.96 -18.94
N GLY A 127 -9.66 30.00 -18.05
CA GLY A 127 -10.60 28.93 -17.68
C GLY A 127 -10.29 28.27 -16.32
N GLY A 128 -11.06 27.25 -15.93
CA GLY A 128 -10.85 26.45 -14.71
C GLY A 128 -9.80 25.36 -14.88
N THR A 129 -9.14 24.95 -13.80
CA THR A 129 -8.19 23.83 -13.77
C THR A 129 -8.91 22.56 -13.38
N TYR A 130 -8.84 21.51 -14.21
CA TYR A 130 -9.41 20.22 -13.84
C TYR A 130 -8.46 19.51 -12.87
N LEU A 131 -8.95 19.10 -11.72
CA LEU A 131 -8.21 18.42 -10.67
C LEU A 131 -8.51 16.92 -10.73
N MET A 132 -7.47 16.09 -10.73
CA MET A 132 -7.53 14.64 -10.57
C MET A 132 -6.81 14.27 -9.26
N LEU A 133 -7.48 13.52 -8.38
CA LEU A 133 -6.98 13.12 -7.07
C LEU A 133 -6.70 11.62 -7.06
N VAL A 134 -5.42 11.26 -6.98
CA VAL A 134 -4.97 9.86 -6.88
C VAL A 134 -4.69 9.56 -5.42
N ALA A 135 -5.49 8.69 -4.81
CA ALA A 135 -5.49 8.43 -3.38
C ALA A 135 -5.52 6.93 -3.06
N ASP A 136 -4.68 6.51 -2.13
CA ASP A 136 -4.65 5.15 -1.57
C ASP A 136 -4.69 3.99 -2.60
N PRO A 137 -3.84 3.96 -3.65
CA PRO A 137 -3.67 2.77 -4.47
C PRO A 137 -3.19 1.53 -3.69
N GLN A 138 -2.37 1.72 -2.65
CA GLN A 138 -1.74 0.68 -1.85
C GLN A 138 -1.02 -0.40 -2.71
N LEU A 139 -0.21 0.05 -3.69
CA LEU A 139 0.51 -0.86 -4.57
C LEU A 139 1.44 -1.77 -3.75
N GLY A 140 1.33 -3.07 -3.99
CA GLY A 140 2.07 -4.11 -3.29
C GLY A 140 1.31 -4.81 -2.19
N LYS A 141 0.13 -4.32 -1.81
CA LYS A 141 -0.85 -5.09 -1.03
C LYS A 141 -1.57 -6.10 -1.93
N LYS A 142 -2.15 -7.14 -1.33
CA LYS A 142 -3.00 -8.11 -2.02
C LYS A 142 -4.04 -7.40 -2.90
N GLY A 143 -4.07 -7.73 -4.19
CA GLY A 143 -4.97 -7.08 -5.15
C GLY A 143 -4.36 -5.92 -5.93
N THR A 144 -3.02 -5.84 -6.01
CA THR A 144 -2.29 -4.80 -6.76
C THR A 144 -2.70 -4.76 -8.23
N GLU A 145 -2.95 -5.90 -8.88
CA GLU A 145 -3.40 -5.91 -10.28
C GLU A 145 -4.73 -5.16 -10.45
N GLU A 146 -5.66 -5.31 -9.50
CA GLU A 146 -6.92 -4.58 -9.51
C GLU A 146 -6.70 -3.10 -9.23
N ALA A 147 -5.83 -2.74 -8.27
CA ALA A 147 -5.49 -1.35 -7.99
C ALA A 147 -4.88 -0.65 -9.22
N VAL A 148 -4.02 -1.33 -9.97
CA VAL A 148 -3.48 -0.86 -11.26
C VAL A 148 -4.61 -0.64 -12.28
N ALA A 149 -5.57 -1.57 -12.35
CA ALA A 149 -6.73 -1.43 -13.23
C ALA A 149 -7.62 -0.24 -12.83
N ASN A 150 -7.87 -0.05 -11.54
CA ASN A 150 -8.65 1.05 -10.99
C ASN A 150 -7.98 2.41 -11.24
N TRP A 151 -6.67 2.52 -11.00
CA TRP A 151 -5.91 3.72 -11.35
C TRP A 151 -6.06 4.07 -12.83
N ARG A 152 -5.85 3.08 -13.73
CA ARG A 152 -5.96 3.30 -15.17
C ARG A 152 -7.38 3.72 -15.58
N ARG A 153 -8.40 3.07 -15.01
CA ARG A 153 -9.82 3.40 -15.24
C ARG A 153 -10.12 4.84 -14.83
N GLY A 154 -9.69 5.25 -13.64
CA GLY A 154 -9.86 6.60 -13.13
C GLY A 154 -9.21 7.66 -14.03
N VAL A 155 -7.94 7.46 -14.40
CA VAL A 155 -7.22 8.37 -15.31
C VAL A 155 -7.94 8.49 -16.64
N LEU A 156 -8.22 7.36 -17.31
CA LEU A 156 -8.87 7.37 -18.63
C LEU A 156 -10.29 7.95 -18.57
N GLY A 157 -11.05 7.67 -17.50
CA GLY A 157 -12.38 8.24 -17.26
C GLY A 157 -12.34 9.76 -17.16
N HIS A 158 -11.39 10.31 -16.39
CA HIS A 158 -11.21 11.75 -16.28
C HIS A 158 -10.75 12.40 -17.59
N LEU A 159 -9.91 11.74 -18.40
CA LEU A 159 -9.54 12.27 -19.72
C LEU A 159 -10.75 12.38 -20.65
N VAL A 160 -11.66 11.39 -20.62
CA VAL A 160 -12.93 11.43 -21.35
C VAL A 160 -13.80 12.58 -20.84
N GLU A 161 -13.91 12.73 -19.51
CA GLU A 161 -14.69 13.80 -18.89
C GLU A 161 -14.16 15.20 -19.25
N ILE A 162 -12.84 15.41 -19.19
CA ILE A 162 -12.22 16.69 -19.59
C ILE A 162 -12.55 17.02 -21.05
N ARG A 163 -12.40 16.05 -21.95
CA ARG A 163 -12.75 16.23 -23.37
C ARG A 163 -14.23 16.54 -23.56
N ARG A 164 -15.12 15.88 -22.81
CA ARG A 164 -16.57 16.14 -22.81
C ARG A 164 -16.88 17.56 -22.36
N LEU A 165 -16.26 18.02 -21.27
CA LEU A 165 -16.44 19.39 -20.75
C LEU A 165 -15.99 20.44 -21.77
N ILE A 166 -14.82 20.26 -22.38
CA ILE A 166 -14.30 21.14 -23.43
C ILE A 166 -15.26 21.16 -24.62
N ALA A 167 -15.74 20.00 -25.07
CA ALA A 167 -16.68 19.88 -26.17
C ALA A 167 -18.03 20.56 -25.87
N SER A 168 -18.46 20.58 -24.60
CA SER A 168 -19.67 21.30 -24.16
C SER A 168 -19.44 22.81 -23.92
N GLY A 169 -18.28 23.35 -24.27
CA GLY A 169 -17.97 24.78 -24.14
C GLY A 169 -17.46 25.21 -22.77
N VAL A 170 -17.21 24.27 -21.85
CA VAL A 170 -16.58 24.58 -20.55
C VAL A 170 -15.11 24.91 -20.78
N LYS A 171 -14.66 26.07 -20.29
CA LYS A 171 -13.26 26.50 -20.44
C LYS A 171 -12.38 25.79 -19.42
N VAL A 172 -11.74 24.71 -19.83
CA VAL A 172 -10.66 24.05 -19.08
C VAL A 172 -9.31 24.63 -19.51
N SER A 173 -8.56 25.20 -18.58
CA SER A 173 -7.32 25.92 -18.83
C SER A 173 -6.05 25.14 -18.48
N GLY A 174 -6.19 24.04 -17.74
CA GLY A 174 -5.09 23.21 -17.28
C GLY A 174 -5.62 21.97 -16.54
N VAL A 175 -4.70 21.04 -16.25
CA VAL A 175 -4.97 19.86 -15.44
C VAL A 175 -3.98 19.83 -14.27
N HIS A 176 -4.50 19.60 -13.07
CA HIS A 176 -3.70 19.33 -11.88
C HIS A 176 -3.87 17.88 -11.46
N VAL A 177 -2.76 17.15 -11.29
CA VAL A 177 -2.77 15.79 -10.75
C VAL A 177 -2.21 15.83 -9.33
N ALA A 178 -3.06 15.55 -8.34
CA ALA A 178 -2.68 15.52 -6.93
C ALA A 178 -2.46 14.07 -6.47
N TRP A 179 -1.20 13.76 -6.13
CA TRP A 179 -0.78 12.51 -5.51
C TRP A 179 -0.99 12.61 -4.01
N GLN A 180 -2.09 12.02 -3.52
CA GLN A 180 -2.56 12.19 -2.15
C GLN A 180 -1.95 11.19 -1.16
N GLY A 181 -0.96 10.40 -1.60
CA GLY A 181 -0.23 9.48 -0.74
C GLY A 181 -0.80 8.06 -0.71
N ASP A 182 -0.06 7.21 -0.01
CA ASP A 182 -0.27 5.76 0.09
C ASP A 182 -0.33 5.08 -1.29
N GLU A 183 0.50 5.57 -2.23
CA GLU A 183 0.68 4.91 -3.52
C GLU A 183 1.36 3.56 -3.36
N THR A 184 2.28 3.42 -2.41
CA THR A 184 2.92 2.14 -2.05
C THR A 184 2.39 1.64 -0.71
N GLU A 185 2.20 0.33 -0.55
CA GLU A 185 1.80 -0.28 0.72
C GLU A 185 2.92 -0.23 1.76
N GLY A 186 4.18 -0.30 1.33
CA GLY A 186 5.32 -0.63 2.19
C GLY A 186 5.46 -2.16 2.37
N VAL A 187 6.53 -2.61 3.03
CA VAL A 187 6.78 -4.05 3.23
C VAL A 187 6.81 -4.48 4.69
N ALA A 188 7.14 -3.57 5.61
CA ALA A 188 7.25 -3.85 7.03
C ALA A 188 7.25 -2.56 7.84
N ASN A 189 6.91 -2.69 9.12
CA ASN A 189 7.06 -1.69 10.19
C ASN A 189 6.10 -0.49 10.15
N ASN A 190 5.35 -0.23 9.08
CA ASN A 190 4.25 0.74 9.15
C ASN A 190 3.08 0.16 9.96
N TYR A 191 2.77 -1.14 9.76
CA TYR A 191 1.73 -1.86 10.51
C TYR A 191 2.14 -3.30 10.85
N GLY A 192 1.63 -3.82 11.97
CA GLY A 192 2.03 -5.14 12.50
C GLY A 192 1.65 -6.32 11.60
N ASN A 193 0.61 -6.18 10.78
CA ASN A 193 0.15 -7.21 9.84
C ASN A 193 0.66 -7.00 8.40
N GLN A 194 1.37 -5.91 8.11
CA GLN A 194 1.74 -5.49 6.76
C GLN A 194 2.56 -6.56 6.02
N ALA A 195 3.51 -7.21 6.70
CA ALA A 195 4.34 -8.27 6.10
C ALA A 195 3.53 -9.52 5.67
N HIS A 196 2.25 -9.62 6.06
CA HIS A 196 1.35 -10.73 5.72
C HIS A 196 0.38 -10.38 4.59
N THR A 197 0.26 -9.11 4.23
CA THR A 197 -0.68 -8.63 3.21
C THR A 197 0.01 -8.23 1.91
N ILE A 198 1.34 -8.30 1.86
CA ILE A 198 2.13 -7.88 0.70
C ILE A 198 2.31 -8.98 -0.35
N GLU A 199 2.23 -8.59 -1.61
CA GLU A 199 2.49 -9.42 -2.80
C GLU A 199 3.59 -8.82 -3.72
N LEU A 200 4.10 -7.63 -3.40
CA LEU A 200 5.27 -7.02 -4.02
C LEU A 200 6.32 -6.59 -2.99
N ASN A 201 7.59 -6.75 -3.33
CA ASN A 201 8.70 -6.21 -2.54
C ASN A 201 8.80 -4.68 -2.71
N GLN A 202 9.53 -4.02 -1.82
CA GLN A 202 9.61 -2.55 -1.76
C GLN A 202 10.08 -1.93 -3.08
N SER A 203 11.09 -2.52 -3.72
CA SER A 203 11.63 -2.00 -4.98
C SER A 203 10.59 -2.06 -6.10
N ALA A 204 9.88 -3.19 -6.23
CA ALA A 204 8.82 -3.36 -7.21
C ALA A 204 7.65 -2.39 -6.98
N GLN A 205 7.29 -2.12 -5.72
CA GLN A 205 6.27 -1.12 -5.39
C GLN A 205 6.68 0.29 -5.86
N ILE A 206 7.91 0.72 -5.54
CA ILE A 206 8.45 2.04 -5.92
C ILE A 206 8.54 2.19 -7.44
N GLU A 207 9.02 1.15 -8.12
CA GLU A 207 9.15 1.08 -9.57
C GLU A 207 7.80 1.15 -10.29
N LEU A 208 6.79 0.46 -9.76
CA LEU A 208 5.43 0.46 -10.30
C LEU A 208 4.75 1.82 -10.10
N ASP A 209 4.88 2.42 -8.92
CA ASP A 209 4.38 3.77 -8.64
C ASP A 209 5.01 4.80 -9.61
N PHE A 210 6.34 4.77 -9.77
CA PHE A 210 7.03 5.62 -10.74
C PHE A 210 6.45 5.50 -12.14
N ASP A 211 6.28 4.27 -12.65
CA ASP A 211 5.75 4.05 -13.99
C ASP A 211 4.30 4.51 -14.14
N LEU A 212 3.46 4.33 -13.12
CA LEU A 212 2.06 4.78 -13.13
C LEU A 212 1.96 6.31 -13.12
N ARG A 213 2.80 7.00 -12.35
CA ARG A 213 2.85 8.48 -12.37
C ARG A 213 3.34 9.00 -13.71
N VAL A 214 4.41 8.41 -14.26
CA VAL A 214 4.91 8.78 -15.61
C VAL A 214 3.85 8.56 -16.67
N TRP A 215 3.19 7.39 -16.66
CA TRP A 215 2.10 7.07 -17.57
C TRP A 215 0.94 8.08 -17.44
N THR A 216 0.49 8.37 -16.22
CA THR A 216 -0.59 9.33 -15.98
C THR A 216 -0.27 10.71 -16.57
N ILE A 217 0.93 11.24 -16.33
CA ILE A 217 1.34 12.54 -16.87
C ILE A 217 1.42 12.51 -18.41
N LYS A 218 1.91 11.42 -19.01
CA LYS A 218 1.93 11.26 -20.47
C LYS A 218 0.51 11.25 -21.05
N GLU A 219 -0.41 10.53 -20.43
CA GLU A 219 -1.81 10.50 -20.88
C GLU A 219 -2.49 11.88 -20.74
N VAL A 220 -2.27 12.58 -19.62
CA VAL A 220 -2.76 13.95 -19.42
C VAL A 220 -2.18 14.91 -20.47
N ALA A 221 -0.90 14.75 -20.84
CA ALA A 221 -0.26 15.57 -21.87
C ALA A 221 -0.92 15.45 -23.25
N THR A 222 -1.63 14.35 -23.54
CA THR A 222 -2.38 14.19 -24.80
C THR A 222 -3.52 15.21 -24.96
N LEU A 223 -3.97 15.84 -23.87
CA LEU A 223 -4.96 16.91 -23.90
C LEU A 223 -4.40 18.22 -24.46
N GLY A 224 -3.06 18.35 -24.52
CA GLY A 224 -2.39 19.59 -24.92
C GLY A 224 -2.62 20.74 -23.95
N LEU A 225 -3.06 20.48 -22.72
CA LEU A 225 -3.29 21.49 -21.70
C LEU A 225 -2.04 21.67 -20.80
N PRO A 226 -1.84 22.85 -20.21
CA PRO A 226 -0.89 23.04 -19.12
C PRO A 226 -1.09 22.02 -17.99
N ILE A 227 0.00 21.44 -17.51
CA ILE A 227 -0.02 20.41 -16.47
C ILE A 227 0.68 20.94 -15.23
N SER A 228 0.06 20.74 -14.08
CA SER A 228 0.73 20.81 -12.79
C SER A 228 0.46 19.54 -11.98
N ALA A 229 1.31 19.27 -11.01
CA ALA A 229 1.17 18.12 -10.13
C ALA A 229 1.62 18.46 -8.71
N SER A 230 1.02 17.80 -7.73
CA SER A 230 1.41 17.92 -6.33
C SER A 230 1.53 16.57 -5.66
N SER A 231 2.33 16.48 -4.60
CA SER A 231 2.46 15.26 -3.80
C SER A 231 2.64 15.59 -2.33
N VAL A 232 1.95 14.84 -1.49
CA VAL A 232 2.00 14.93 -0.03
C VAL A 232 2.67 13.69 0.56
N ILE A 233 3.12 13.78 1.81
CA ILE A 233 3.59 12.62 2.58
C ILE A 233 2.41 11.79 3.08
N SER A 234 2.63 10.51 3.37
CA SER A 234 1.61 9.59 3.84
C SER A 234 2.17 8.52 4.78
N ASN A 235 1.31 7.87 5.57
CA ASN A 235 1.69 6.88 6.57
C ASN A 235 2.30 5.61 5.97
N HIS A 236 1.75 5.06 4.87
CA HIS A 236 2.38 3.89 4.23
C HIS A 236 3.64 4.26 3.45
N GLY A 237 3.82 5.55 3.14
CA GLY A 237 5.02 6.02 2.48
C GLY A 237 6.22 6.21 3.40
N GLU A 238 6.02 6.24 4.72
CA GLU A 238 7.09 6.48 5.69
C GLU A 238 8.15 5.37 5.67
N TRP A 239 9.41 5.74 5.45
CA TRP A 239 10.54 4.82 5.57
C TRP A 239 10.93 4.59 7.02
N THR A 240 10.17 3.68 7.62
CA THR A 240 10.39 3.16 8.96
C THR A 240 11.54 2.16 8.96
N ARG A 241 12.74 2.62 9.30
CA ARG A 241 13.92 1.74 9.48
C ARG A 241 13.89 1.11 10.87
N ASN A 242 14.48 -0.08 11.00
CA ASN A 242 14.83 -0.68 12.30
C ASN A 242 13.64 -1.02 13.23
N GLY A 243 12.53 -1.56 12.71
CA GLY A 243 11.43 -2.08 13.54
C GLY A 243 10.59 -1.04 14.30
N SER A 244 10.84 0.25 14.05
CA SER A 244 10.04 1.36 14.58
C SER A 244 8.84 1.63 13.69
N LYS A 245 7.72 2.11 14.24
CA LYS A 245 6.59 2.65 13.46
C LYS A 245 6.79 4.10 13.02
N GLU A 246 7.78 4.77 13.60
CA GLU A 246 8.09 6.17 13.32
C GLU A 246 9.25 6.27 12.32
N PRO A 247 9.25 7.26 11.40
CA PRO A 247 10.38 7.55 10.53
C PRO A 247 11.66 7.78 11.34
N VAL A 248 12.75 7.11 10.96
CA VAL A 248 14.03 7.21 11.70
C VAL A 248 14.79 8.49 11.39
N THR A 249 14.58 9.08 10.22
CA THR A 249 15.35 10.22 9.71
C THR A 249 14.53 11.52 9.78
N SER A 250 13.46 11.63 9.00
CA SER A 250 12.54 12.79 8.98
C SER A 250 11.21 12.41 8.33
N GLN A 251 10.17 13.22 8.53
CA GLN A 251 8.87 13.05 7.85
C GLN A 251 8.97 13.14 6.31
N GLY A 252 10.00 13.81 5.78
CA GLY A 252 10.25 13.88 4.33
C GLY A 252 10.87 12.61 3.74
N ASP A 253 11.29 11.65 4.58
CA ASP A 253 11.81 10.34 4.16
C ASP A 253 10.64 9.40 3.86
N ASN A 254 9.98 9.71 2.74
CA ASN A 254 8.68 9.19 2.38
C ASN A 254 8.62 8.80 0.89
N THR A 255 8.16 7.59 0.55
CA THR A 255 8.08 7.10 -0.84
C THR A 255 7.24 8.00 -1.72
N SER A 256 6.09 8.47 -1.24
CA SER A 256 5.11 9.24 -2.00
C SER A 256 5.75 10.50 -2.59
N THR A 257 6.50 11.24 -1.77
CA THR A 257 7.23 12.44 -2.22
C THR A 257 8.55 12.11 -2.91
N HIS A 258 9.21 11.00 -2.56
CA HIS A 258 10.43 10.55 -3.23
C HIS A 258 10.18 10.23 -4.70
N VAL A 259 9.16 9.41 -5.00
CA VAL A 259 8.79 9.04 -6.36
C VAL A 259 8.35 10.28 -7.13
N ALA A 260 7.56 11.18 -6.52
CA ALA A 260 7.21 12.46 -7.14
C ALA A 260 8.45 13.27 -7.57
N ARG A 261 9.51 13.32 -6.74
CA ARG A 261 10.78 13.99 -7.10
C ARG A 261 11.48 13.31 -8.27
N GLN A 262 11.48 11.98 -8.35
CA GLN A 262 12.06 11.26 -9.48
C GLN A 262 11.30 11.53 -10.79
N VAL A 263 9.96 11.52 -10.73
CA VAL A 263 9.12 11.82 -11.90
C VAL A 263 9.31 13.28 -12.33
N ALA A 264 9.38 14.22 -11.38
CA ALA A 264 9.64 15.62 -11.66
C ALA A 264 11.01 15.82 -12.35
N LYS A 265 12.04 15.14 -11.87
CA LYS A 265 13.37 15.13 -12.50
C LYS A 265 13.31 14.62 -13.94
N LEU A 266 12.64 13.48 -14.18
CA LEU A 266 12.46 12.94 -15.53
C LEU A 266 11.83 13.97 -16.48
N PHE A 267 10.71 14.57 -16.10
CA PHE A 267 10.03 15.52 -17.00
C PHE A 267 10.80 16.84 -17.18
N ALA A 268 11.57 17.28 -16.18
CA ALA A 268 12.49 18.41 -16.34
C ALA A 268 13.62 18.11 -17.33
N GLU A 269 14.17 16.89 -17.32
CA GLU A 269 15.17 16.44 -18.29
C GLU A 269 14.58 16.27 -19.70
N LEU A 270 13.31 15.85 -19.81
CA LEU A 270 12.64 15.70 -21.10
C LEU A 270 12.16 17.02 -21.70
N GLU A 271 11.88 18.07 -20.90
CA GLU A 271 11.33 19.36 -21.39
C GLU A 271 12.19 19.99 -22.51
N PRO A 272 13.53 20.12 -22.39
CA PRO A 272 14.38 20.62 -23.48
C PRO A 272 14.34 19.78 -24.76
N HIS A 273 13.90 18.53 -24.68
CA HIS A 273 13.80 17.59 -25.79
C HIS A 273 12.35 17.41 -26.29
N GLY A 274 11.44 18.32 -25.92
CA GLY A 274 10.05 18.30 -26.37
C GLY A 274 9.09 17.48 -25.50
N GLY A 275 9.55 17.03 -24.33
CA GLY A 275 8.68 16.47 -23.29
C GLY A 275 7.73 17.53 -22.71
N PRO A 276 6.61 17.11 -22.10
CA PRO A 276 5.67 18.04 -21.51
C PRO A 276 6.29 18.75 -20.31
N LYS A 277 6.13 20.08 -20.25
CA LYS A 277 6.43 20.87 -19.06
C LYS A 277 5.38 20.61 -17.99
N VAL A 278 5.83 20.25 -16.79
CA VAL A 278 4.96 20.04 -15.62
C VAL A 278 5.43 20.92 -14.48
N ALA A 279 4.52 21.71 -13.90
CA ALA A 279 4.80 22.47 -12.68
C ALA A 279 4.54 21.62 -11.43
N TRP A 280 5.51 21.52 -10.53
CA TRP A 280 5.45 20.61 -9.38
C TRP A 280 5.34 21.36 -8.04
N THR A 281 4.58 20.80 -7.11
CA THR A 281 4.55 21.21 -5.69
C THR A 281 4.62 19.97 -4.81
N ILE A 282 5.80 19.66 -4.27
CA ILE A 282 6.06 18.41 -3.54
C ILE A 282 6.33 18.76 -2.07
N GLY A 283 5.65 18.09 -1.15
CA GLY A 283 5.87 18.23 0.29
C GLY A 283 7.32 17.92 0.66
N GLY A 284 7.98 18.86 1.34
CA GLY A 284 9.37 18.75 1.77
C GLY A 284 9.56 18.26 3.21
N GLY A 285 8.48 17.86 3.87
CA GLY A 285 8.47 17.48 5.29
C GLY A 285 7.17 17.88 6.00
N ASP A 286 6.46 18.91 5.49
CA ASP A 286 5.11 19.22 5.94
C ASP A 286 4.11 18.14 5.47
N PRO A 287 3.08 17.80 6.28
CA PRO A 287 2.04 16.82 5.97
C PRO A 287 1.18 17.17 4.75
N ALA A 288 1.24 18.42 4.32
CA ALA A 288 0.30 18.99 3.38
C ALA A 288 0.97 20.02 2.48
N VAL A 289 0.30 20.32 1.37
CA VAL A 289 0.69 21.38 0.45
C VAL A 289 -0.51 22.23 0.07
N VAL A 290 -0.26 23.51 -0.21
CA VAL A 290 -1.26 24.43 -0.74
C VAL A 290 -0.90 24.77 -2.18
N VAL A 291 -1.83 24.55 -3.11
CA VAL A 291 -1.65 24.87 -4.52
C VAL A 291 -2.76 25.82 -4.96
N ARG A 292 -2.38 26.85 -5.72
CA ARG A 292 -3.35 27.80 -6.29
C ARG A 292 -3.77 27.35 -7.69
N LEU A 293 -5.00 26.86 -7.82
CA LEU A 293 -5.58 26.35 -9.06
C LEU A 293 -6.62 27.33 -9.61
N SER A 294 -6.40 27.88 -10.81
CA SER A 294 -7.26 28.91 -11.41
C SER A 294 -7.69 30.02 -10.45
N GLY A 295 -6.75 30.48 -9.61
CA GLY A 295 -6.96 31.56 -8.64
C GLY A 295 -7.49 31.11 -7.26
N VAL A 296 -7.85 29.84 -7.09
CA VAL A 296 -8.41 29.25 -5.86
C VAL A 296 -7.32 28.49 -5.10
N GLU A 297 -7.12 28.82 -3.82
CA GLU A 297 -6.20 28.07 -2.95
C GLU A 297 -6.83 26.73 -2.56
N CYS A 298 -6.10 25.64 -2.81
CA CYS A 298 -6.52 24.28 -2.53
C CYS A 298 -5.50 23.64 -1.58
N TYR A 299 -5.97 23.13 -0.44
CA TYR A 299 -5.17 22.40 0.53
C TYR A 299 -5.26 20.90 0.24
N PHE A 300 -4.11 20.25 0.13
CA PHE A 300 -3.99 18.82 -0.09
C PHE A 300 -3.21 18.20 1.07
N SER A 301 -3.74 17.13 1.64
CA SER A 301 -3.02 16.29 2.60
C SER A 301 -3.48 14.85 2.49
N HIS A 302 -2.67 13.93 3.03
CA HIS A 302 -3.11 12.54 3.11
C HIS A 302 -4.21 12.37 4.16
N GLY A 303 -4.12 13.03 5.33
CA GLY A 303 -5.15 13.03 6.37
C GLY A 303 -4.82 12.22 7.62
N TYR A 304 -3.65 11.58 7.70
CA TYR A 304 -3.24 10.77 8.86
C TYR A 304 -2.67 11.58 10.04
N ILE A 305 -2.14 12.79 9.76
CA ILE A 305 -1.56 13.68 10.77
C ILE A 305 -2.62 14.60 11.40
N GLU A 306 -3.64 14.97 10.63
CA GLU A 306 -4.75 15.81 11.06
C GLU A 306 -5.62 15.13 12.14
N LYS A 307 -5.17 15.18 13.39
CA LYS A 307 -5.84 14.59 14.55
C LYS A 307 -6.88 15.52 15.16
N GLY A 308 -8.03 15.67 14.50
CA GLY A 308 -9.20 16.29 15.14
C GLY A 308 -9.93 15.33 16.09
N ARG A 309 -10.75 15.89 16.99
CA ARG A 309 -11.59 15.10 17.91
C ARG A 309 -12.96 14.86 17.28
N GLY A 310 -13.47 13.63 17.35
CA GLY A 310 -14.78 13.27 16.81
C GLY A 310 -14.94 11.76 16.64
N THR A 311 -16.18 11.29 16.56
CA THR A 311 -16.51 9.86 16.38
C THR A 311 -16.54 9.44 14.91
N SER A 312 -16.80 10.37 13.98
CA SER A 312 -16.71 10.13 12.53
C SER A 312 -15.44 10.73 11.93
N SER A 313 -14.99 10.21 10.78
CA SER A 313 -13.91 10.81 9.97
C SER A 313 -14.25 12.26 9.63
N GLU A 314 -15.46 12.54 9.18
CA GLU A 314 -15.98 13.90 8.94
C GLU A 314 -15.77 14.84 10.13
N THR A 315 -16.19 14.43 11.33
CA THR A 315 -16.09 15.29 12.53
C THR A 315 -14.63 15.52 12.91
N ARG A 316 -13.79 14.48 12.79
CA ARG A 316 -12.35 14.60 13.04
C ARG A 316 -11.69 15.53 12.04
N THR A 317 -11.93 15.36 10.74
CA THR A 317 -11.35 16.23 9.72
C THR A 317 -11.82 17.67 9.91
N ARG A 318 -13.12 17.91 10.11
CA ARG A 318 -13.65 19.25 10.39
C ARG A 318 -13.00 19.88 11.63
N ALA A 319 -12.92 19.13 12.74
CA ALA A 319 -12.29 19.63 13.96
C ALA A 319 -10.78 19.88 13.78
N ALA A 320 -10.09 19.10 12.94
CA ALA A 320 -8.70 19.35 12.60
C ALA A 320 -8.55 20.65 11.80
N ILE A 321 -9.39 20.87 10.79
CA ILE A 321 -9.44 22.08 9.98
C ILE A 321 -9.65 23.32 10.87
N GLU A 322 -10.68 23.28 11.72
CA GLU A 322 -11.06 24.39 12.61
C GLU A 322 -9.95 24.74 13.61
N ARG A 323 -9.18 23.75 14.09
CA ARG A 323 -8.21 23.94 15.17
C ARG A 323 -6.77 24.14 14.70
N GLN A 324 -6.37 23.52 13.61
CA GLN A 324 -4.97 23.50 13.18
C GLN A 324 -4.69 24.52 12.08
N ILE A 325 -5.68 24.84 11.26
CA ILE A 325 -5.41 25.51 9.97
C ILE A 325 -6.11 26.86 9.88
N LEU A 326 -7.31 27.01 10.44
CA LEU A 326 -7.88 28.35 10.66
C LEU A 326 -7.01 29.21 11.59
N GLY A 327 -6.16 28.58 12.41
CA GLY A 327 -5.15 29.27 13.23
C GLY A 327 -3.81 29.58 12.52
N ARG A 328 -3.64 29.15 11.27
CA ARG A 328 -2.39 29.24 10.47
C ARG A 328 -2.60 29.87 9.10
N THR A 329 -3.57 30.78 8.98
CA THR A 329 -3.95 31.41 7.69
C THR A 329 -2.83 32.23 7.05
N ASP A 330 -1.85 32.66 7.85
CA ASP A 330 -0.60 33.30 7.42
C ASP A 330 0.31 32.38 6.60
N THR A 331 0.31 31.08 6.92
CA THR A 331 1.16 30.06 6.27
C THR A 331 0.40 29.19 5.28
N LEU A 332 -0.88 28.93 5.56
CA LEU A 332 -1.72 28.03 4.76
C LEU A 332 -2.73 28.76 3.88
N GLY A 333 -2.84 30.09 3.97
CA GLY A 333 -3.77 30.89 3.18
C GLY A 333 -5.22 30.76 3.63
N MET A 334 -6.15 31.23 2.79
CA MET A 334 -7.58 31.19 3.09
C MET A 334 -8.17 29.80 2.85
N THR A 335 -7.54 28.94 2.04
CA THR A 335 -7.92 27.54 1.76
C THR A 335 -9.44 27.30 1.74
N PRO A 336 -10.14 27.77 0.70
CA PRO A 336 -11.56 27.47 0.54
C PRO A 336 -11.85 26.00 0.19
N LEU A 337 -10.89 25.29 -0.43
CA LEU A 337 -11.06 23.91 -0.86
C LEU A 337 -10.01 23.01 -0.24
N TRP A 338 -10.46 21.83 0.20
CA TRP A 338 -9.70 20.89 0.99
C TRP A 338 -9.88 19.49 0.47
N PHE A 339 -8.78 18.76 0.37
CA PHE A 339 -8.77 17.42 -0.19
C PHE A 339 -7.91 16.53 0.69
N PHE A 340 -8.53 15.47 1.23
CA PHE A 340 -7.85 14.45 2.04
C PHE A 340 -8.13 13.05 1.53
N ALA A 341 -7.27 12.10 1.90
CA ALA A 341 -7.29 10.69 1.51
C ALA A 341 -7.48 9.82 2.78
N HIS A 342 -6.81 8.68 2.91
CA HIS A 342 -6.65 7.89 4.15
C HIS A 342 -7.90 7.16 4.68
N TYR A 343 -9.10 7.69 4.44
CA TYR A 343 -10.35 7.09 4.93
C TYR A 343 -11.09 6.30 3.85
N HIS A 344 -10.56 6.20 2.63
CA HIS A 344 -11.03 5.33 1.54
C HIS A 344 -12.49 5.58 1.10
N HIS A 345 -13.08 6.72 1.45
CA HIS A 345 -14.47 7.05 1.19
C HIS A 345 -14.59 8.36 0.39
N ALA A 346 -15.34 8.31 -0.71
CA ALA A 346 -15.77 9.51 -1.40
C ALA A 346 -16.75 10.28 -0.51
N TYR A 347 -16.39 11.51 -0.17
CA TYR A 347 -17.18 12.35 0.73
C TYR A 347 -17.02 13.82 0.39
N SER A 348 -18.04 14.63 0.67
CA SER A 348 -17.93 16.09 0.62
C SER A 348 -18.71 16.77 1.73
N ASN A 349 -18.11 17.76 2.38
CA ASN A 349 -18.79 18.68 3.31
C ASN A 349 -18.68 20.13 2.82
N GLU A 350 -19.72 20.92 3.06
CA GLU A 350 -19.66 22.37 2.94
C GLU A 350 -19.95 23.03 4.30
N PHE A 351 -19.04 23.85 4.79
CA PHE A 351 -19.23 24.63 6.01
C PHE A 351 -18.45 25.95 5.93
N GLU A 352 -19.03 27.03 6.48
CA GLU A 352 -18.36 28.34 6.61
C GLU A 352 -17.73 28.88 5.31
N GLY A 353 -18.36 28.62 4.16
CA GLY A 353 -17.84 29.05 2.84
C GLY A 353 -16.67 28.23 2.31
N ARG A 354 -16.47 27.02 2.86
CA ARG A 354 -15.44 26.03 2.48
C ARG A 354 -16.07 24.76 1.98
N THR A 355 -15.30 24.01 1.20
CA THR A 355 -15.65 22.64 0.84
C THR A 355 -14.49 21.71 1.16
N VAL A 356 -14.81 20.59 1.79
CA VAL A 356 -13.86 19.53 2.11
C VAL A 356 -14.28 18.28 1.34
N PHE A 357 -13.31 17.61 0.73
CA PHE A 357 -13.48 16.37 -0.01
C PHE A 357 -12.62 15.27 0.62
N GLY A 358 -13.25 14.12 0.88
CA GLY A 358 -12.57 12.86 1.13
C GLY A 358 -12.48 12.07 -0.17
N CYS A 359 -11.29 11.55 -0.48
CA CYS A 359 -11.05 10.77 -1.68
C CYS A 359 -11.37 9.28 -1.43
N PRO A 360 -12.08 8.60 -2.36
CA PRO A 360 -12.11 7.15 -2.35
C PRO A 360 -10.72 6.59 -2.64
N ALA A 361 -10.46 5.37 -2.18
CA ALA A 361 -9.22 4.67 -2.44
C ALA A 361 -9.23 4.00 -3.82
N LEU A 362 -8.05 3.78 -4.39
CA LEU A 362 -7.87 3.06 -5.65
C LEU A 362 -7.56 1.57 -5.48
N GLU A 363 -7.42 1.10 -4.24
CA GLU A 363 -7.24 -0.30 -3.86
C GLU A 363 -8.30 -1.25 -4.51
N ALA A 364 -8.11 -2.56 -4.33
CA ALA A 364 -9.02 -3.62 -4.76
C ALA A 364 -10.47 -3.51 -4.23
N GLU A 365 -11.36 -4.35 -4.75
CA GLU A 365 -12.80 -4.36 -4.46
C GLU A 365 -13.09 -4.41 -2.95
N ARG A 366 -14.01 -3.55 -2.49
CA ARG A 366 -14.27 -3.24 -1.05
C ARG A 366 -13.08 -2.59 -0.38
N SER A 367 -12.67 -1.46 -0.95
CA SER A 367 -11.47 -0.71 -0.56
C SER A 367 -11.35 -0.57 0.96
N SER A 368 -10.20 -1.01 1.48
CA SER A 368 -9.88 -1.30 2.88
C SER A 368 -10.62 -2.50 3.50
N GLU A 369 -9.99 -3.68 3.43
CA GLU A 369 -10.36 -4.84 4.26
C GLU A 369 -10.38 -4.50 5.75
N TYR A 370 -9.49 -3.61 6.22
CA TYR A 370 -9.48 -3.14 7.60
C TYR A 370 -10.79 -2.41 7.95
N MET A 371 -11.24 -1.46 7.14
CA MET A 371 -12.49 -0.73 7.39
C MET A 371 -13.70 -1.67 7.37
N LEU A 372 -13.69 -2.64 6.46
CA LEU A 372 -14.72 -3.68 6.40
C LEU A 372 -14.74 -4.54 7.66
N ASN A 373 -13.59 -5.05 8.09
CA ASN A 373 -13.50 -5.95 9.24
C ASN A 373 -13.74 -5.22 10.57
N GLN A 374 -13.25 -4.00 10.71
CA GLN A 374 -13.31 -3.22 11.95
C GLN A 374 -14.68 -2.53 12.15
N TYR A 375 -15.28 -2.03 11.06
CA TYR A 375 -16.46 -1.16 11.13
C TYR A 375 -17.64 -1.64 10.27
N GLY A 376 -17.48 -2.70 9.48
CA GLY A 376 -18.53 -3.20 8.57
C GLY A 376 -18.82 -2.26 7.39
N VAL A 377 -17.92 -1.31 7.10
CA VAL A 377 -18.10 -0.32 6.04
C VAL A 377 -17.11 -0.55 4.91
N TRP A 378 -17.56 -0.30 3.69
CA TRP A 378 -16.72 -0.37 2.49
C TRP A 378 -17.17 0.70 1.49
N SER A 379 -16.32 0.99 0.52
CA SER A 379 -16.68 1.81 -0.63
C SER A 379 -16.15 1.20 -1.92
N PRO A 380 -16.81 1.46 -3.06
CA PRO A 380 -16.23 1.16 -4.36
C PRO A 380 -14.92 1.92 -4.53
N PRO A 381 -13.94 1.32 -5.23
CA PRO A 381 -12.74 2.05 -5.59
C PRO A 381 -13.05 3.19 -6.55
N GLY A 382 -12.22 4.23 -6.57
CA GLY A 382 -12.35 5.28 -7.57
C GLY A 382 -11.33 6.40 -7.48
N MET A 383 -11.26 7.19 -8.55
CA MET A 383 -10.50 8.43 -8.62
C MET A 383 -11.47 9.61 -8.57
N LEU A 384 -11.30 10.52 -7.61
CA LEU A 384 -12.10 11.75 -7.56
C LEU A 384 -11.49 12.80 -8.49
N GLY A 385 -12.34 13.49 -9.25
CA GLY A 385 -11.92 14.64 -10.05
C GLY A 385 -13.04 15.65 -10.26
N LEU A 386 -12.63 16.91 -10.45
CA LEU A 386 -13.54 18.06 -10.47
C LEU A 386 -12.88 19.28 -11.13
N LEU A 387 -13.68 20.21 -11.62
CA LEU A 387 -13.19 21.47 -12.17
C LEU A 387 -13.08 22.54 -11.08
N ILE A 388 -11.87 23.05 -10.87
CA ILE A 388 -11.56 24.13 -9.93
C ILE A 388 -11.54 25.48 -10.66
N GLY A 389 -12.16 26.49 -10.06
CA GLY A 389 -12.25 27.84 -10.58
C GLY A 389 -13.44 28.08 -11.53
N GLY A 390 -13.50 29.29 -12.09
CA GLY A 390 -14.63 29.80 -12.89
C GLY A 390 -15.59 30.70 -12.08
N LYS A 391 -16.63 31.23 -12.72
CA LYS A 391 -17.69 32.06 -12.10
C LYS A 391 -18.63 31.25 -11.17
N ALA A 392 -18.19 30.10 -10.66
CA ALA A 392 -19.00 29.25 -9.80
C ALA A 392 -18.93 29.76 -8.35
N GLY A 393 -20.09 29.95 -7.70
CA GLY A 393 -20.16 30.45 -6.32
C GLY A 393 -19.39 29.57 -5.32
N ARG A 394 -19.28 28.27 -5.58
CA ARG A 394 -18.54 27.28 -4.76
C ARG A 394 -17.04 27.20 -5.06
N ARG A 395 -16.56 27.88 -6.10
CA ARG A 395 -15.16 27.78 -6.60
C ARG A 395 -14.77 26.40 -7.18
N TRP A 396 -15.71 25.46 -7.26
CA TRP A 396 -15.57 24.17 -7.93
C TRP A 396 -16.89 23.78 -8.64
N SER A 397 -16.81 22.82 -9.56
CA SER A 397 -17.97 22.24 -10.26
C SER A 397 -17.60 20.89 -10.88
N HIS A 398 -18.58 20.17 -11.45
CA HIS A 398 -18.36 18.95 -12.25
C HIS A 398 -17.56 17.86 -11.52
N ALA A 399 -17.86 17.63 -10.23
CA ALA A 399 -17.27 16.53 -9.48
C ALA A 399 -17.75 15.18 -10.01
N SER A 400 -16.82 14.24 -10.14
CA SER A 400 -17.03 12.89 -10.68
C SER A 400 -16.07 11.91 -10.02
N VAL A 401 -16.49 10.65 -9.90
CA VAL A 401 -15.65 9.53 -9.45
C VAL A 401 -15.68 8.45 -10.52
N PHE A 402 -14.50 7.97 -10.95
CA PHE A 402 -14.36 6.93 -11.98
C PHE A 402 -13.55 5.74 -11.50
#